data_AF-A0A1W6DL93-F1
#
_entry.id   AF-A0A1W6DL93-F1
#
_cell.length_a   1.000
_cell.length_b   1.000
_cell.length_c   1.000
_cell.angle_alpha   90.00
_cell.angle_beta   90.00
_cell.angle_gamma   90.00
#
_symmetry.space_group_name_H-M   'P 1'
#
loop_
_entity.id
_entity.type
_entity.pdbx_description
1 polymer ?
#
loop_
_entity_poly.entity_id
_entity_poly.type
_entity_poly.pdbx_seq_one_letter_code
_entity_poly.pdbx_strand_id
1 'polypeptide(L)'
;MATLERAREAKAALRDELAGLDGVTGVGIARADLNGAPVRGAGTSGVGDDWLLRVNVTSDDVAVPETVDGVDVEVRVVGDVTASRA
;
A
#
# COMPACT_ATOMS: atom_id res chain seq x y z
N MET A 1 -6.93 -11.32 6.85
CA MET A 1 -7.06 -10.35 7.94
C MET A 1 -5.72 -10.08 8.59
N ALA A 2 -5.01 -9.10 8.03
CA ALA A 2 -3.82 -8.52 8.59
C ALA A 2 -4.19 -7.40 9.57
N THR A 3 -3.49 -7.33 10.71
CA THR A 3 -3.68 -6.26 11.70
C THR A 3 -2.94 -4.99 11.28
N LEU A 4 -3.30 -3.84 11.87
CA LEU A 4 -2.59 -2.58 11.63
C LEU A 4 -1.10 -2.65 12.01
N GLU A 5 -0.77 -3.34 13.11
CA GLU A 5 0.62 -3.52 13.55
C GLU A 5 1.41 -4.32 12.52
N ARG A 6 0.86 -5.43 12.05
CA ARG A 6 1.48 -6.24 11.00
C ARG A 6 1.64 -5.47 9.70
N ALA A 7 0.64 -4.66 9.32
CA ALA A 7 0.75 -3.77 8.16
C ALA A 7 1.85 -2.71 8.32
N ARG A 8 2.14 -2.24 9.54
CA ARG A 8 3.26 -1.31 9.79
C ARG A 8 4.62 -1.98 9.67
N GLU A 9 4.75 -3.20 10.18
CA GLU A 9 5.97 -4.01 10.03
C GLU A 9 6.24 -4.33 8.56
N ALA A 10 5.23 -4.86 7.87
CA ALA A 10 5.31 -5.18 6.44
C ALA A 10 5.58 -3.93 5.58
N LYS A 11 5.01 -2.77 5.94
CA LYS A 11 5.33 -1.50 5.28
C LYS A 11 6.80 -1.14 5.40
N ALA A 12 7.41 -1.34 6.58
CA ALA A 12 8.81 -1.03 6.79
C ALA A 12 9.69 -1.94 5.92
N ALA A 13 9.42 -3.25 5.94
CA ALA A 13 10.11 -4.22 5.09
C ALA A 13 9.96 -3.88 3.60
N LEU A 14 8.74 -3.61 3.14
CA LEU A 14 8.48 -3.26 1.75
C LEU A 14 9.16 -1.96 1.33
N ARG A 15 9.18 -0.94 2.19
CA ARG A 15 9.88 0.31 1.89
C ARG A 15 11.38 0.08 1.73
N ASP A 16 11.96 -0.78 2.56
CA ASP A 16 13.39 -1.08 2.51
C ASP A 16 13.74 -1.94 1.27
N GLU A 17 12.85 -2.85 0.86
CA GLU A 17 12.97 -3.63 -0.38
C GLU A 17 12.85 -2.76 -1.64
N LEU A 18 11.90 -1.82 -1.67
CA LEU A 18 11.68 -0.91 -2.79
C LEU A 18 12.65 0.28 -2.81
N ALA A 19 13.54 0.40 -1.82
CA ALA A 19 14.45 1.52 -1.70
C ALA A 19 15.41 1.58 -2.90
N GLY A 20 15.34 2.66 -3.68
CA GLY A 20 16.19 2.86 -4.86
C GLY A 20 15.64 2.24 -6.15
N LEU A 21 14.44 1.65 -6.13
CA LEU A 21 13.74 1.30 -7.37
C LEU A 21 13.18 2.56 -8.04
N ASP A 22 13.58 2.78 -9.29
CA ASP A 22 12.99 3.81 -10.13
C ASP A 22 11.50 3.54 -10.35
N GLY A 23 10.71 4.61 -10.30
CA GLY A 23 9.26 4.56 -10.55
C GLY A 23 8.40 4.31 -9.31
N VAL A 24 8.96 4.02 -8.14
CA VAL A 24 8.17 4.00 -6.88
C VAL A 24 8.06 5.41 -6.30
N THR A 25 6.84 5.94 -6.19
CA THR A 25 6.59 7.30 -5.68
C THR A 25 6.17 7.31 -4.21
N GLY A 26 5.73 6.18 -3.66
CA GLY A 26 5.48 6.08 -2.22
C GLY A 26 4.85 4.77 -1.75
N VAL A 27 5.00 4.49 -0.45
CA VAL A 27 4.44 3.32 0.24
C VAL A 27 3.57 3.77 1.42
N GLY A 28 2.33 3.26 1.48
CA GLY A 28 1.31 3.58 2.46
C GLY A 28 0.60 2.34 3.00
N ILE A 29 -0.38 2.58 3.89
CA ILE A 29 -1.26 1.55 4.45
C ILE A 29 -2.70 1.99 4.17
N ALA A 30 -3.57 1.06 3.78
CA ALA A 30 -5.00 1.29 3.61
C ALA A 30 -5.80 0.20 4.32
N ARG A 31 -7.07 0.51 4.63
CA ARG A 31 -8.02 -0.48 5.15
C ARG A 31 -8.58 -1.31 4.00
N ALA A 32 -8.83 -2.58 4.28
CA ALA A 32 -9.56 -3.47 3.40
C ALA A 32 -10.99 -3.71 3.90
N ASP A 33 -11.91 -3.97 2.99
CA ASP A 33 -13.26 -4.44 3.31
C ASP A 33 -13.23 -5.94 3.65
N LEU A 34 -14.40 -6.50 3.96
CA LEU A 34 -14.54 -7.92 4.31
C LEU A 34 -14.12 -8.90 3.19
N ASN A 35 -13.97 -8.42 1.95
CA ASN A 35 -13.51 -9.20 0.80
C ASN A 35 -12.02 -8.96 0.49
N GLY A 36 -11.30 -8.20 1.33
CA GLY A 36 -9.90 -7.85 1.10
C GLY A 36 -9.70 -6.72 0.09
N ALA A 37 -10.77 -6.04 -0.37
CA ALA A 37 -10.65 -4.94 -1.31
C ALA A 37 -10.38 -3.60 -0.58
N PRO A 38 -9.57 -2.69 -1.14
CA PRO A 38 -9.26 -1.41 -0.52
C PRO A 38 -10.51 -0.52 -0.36
N VAL A 39 -10.79 -0.08 0.87
CA VAL A 39 -11.90 0.85 1.15
C VAL A 39 -11.52 2.27 0.69
N ARG A 40 -12.42 2.92 -0.06
CA ARG A 40 -12.26 4.30 -0.54
C ARG A 40 -13.35 5.20 0.06
N GLY A 41 -12.96 6.35 0.63
CA GLY A 41 -13.88 7.35 1.19
C GLY A 41 -14.09 7.24 2.71
N ALA A 42 -14.81 8.21 3.28
CA ALA A 42 -14.99 8.38 4.73
C ALA A 42 -16.03 7.42 5.37
N GLY A 43 -16.55 6.45 4.61
CA GLY A 43 -17.54 5.49 5.11
C GLY A 43 -16.89 4.43 6.00
N THR A 44 -17.29 4.38 7.27
CA THR A 44 -16.89 3.33 8.22
C THR A 44 -17.80 2.10 8.18
N SER A 45 -18.87 2.14 7.38
CA SER A 45 -19.83 1.05 7.24
C SER A 45 -19.30 -0.02 6.27
N GLY A 46 -19.03 -1.21 6.77
CA GLY A 46 -18.50 -2.35 5.98
C GLY A 46 -16.98 -2.53 6.02
N VAL A 47 -16.26 -1.78 6.86
CA VAL A 47 -14.82 -1.94 7.03
C VAL A 47 -14.55 -3.14 7.95
N GLY A 48 -13.77 -4.12 7.48
CA GLY A 48 -13.19 -5.14 8.35
C GLY A 48 -12.02 -4.58 9.15
N ASP A 49 -11.56 -5.30 10.18
CA ASP A 49 -10.28 -5.02 10.85
C ASP A 49 -9.07 -5.46 10.01
N ASP A 50 -9.19 -5.37 8.68
CA ASP A 50 -8.20 -5.81 7.71
C ASP A 50 -7.45 -4.62 7.08
N TRP A 51 -6.18 -4.85 6.77
CA TRP A 51 -5.24 -3.83 6.36
C TRP A 51 -4.37 -4.35 5.22
N LEU A 52 -4.08 -3.48 4.26
CA LEU A 52 -3.23 -3.76 3.12
C LEU A 52 -2.19 -2.66 2.94
N LEU A 53 -1.09 -3.00 2.26
CA LEU A 53 -0.08 -2.04 1.83
C LEU A 53 -0.52 -1.38 0.53
N ARG A 54 -0.24 -0.09 0.37
CA ARG A 54 -0.45 0.62 -0.89
C ARG A 54 0.88 1.08 -1.44
N VAL A 55 1.17 0.75 -2.69
CA VAL A 55 2.35 1.25 -3.40
C VAL A 55 1.90 2.10 -4.57
N ASN A 56 2.41 3.32 -4.62
CA ASN A 56 2.21 4.21 -5.75
C ASN A 56 3.42 4.12 -6.68
N VAL A 57 3.17 3.89 -7.96
CA VAL A 57 4.19 3.74 -9.00
C VAL A 57 3.91 4.68 -10.18
N THR A 58 4.91 5.05 -10.96
CA THR A 58 4.76 5.90 -12.15
C THR A 58 4.30 5.14 -13.40
N SER A 59 4.56 3.83 -13.47
CA SER A 59 4.14 2.92 -14.53
C SER A 59 3.82 1.52 -13.99
N ASP A 60 3.11 0.71 -14.77
CA ASP A 60 2.75 -0.67 -14.39
C ASP A 60 3.90 -1.68 -14.55
N ASP A 61 5.00 -1.31 -15.22
CA ASP A 61 6.19 -2.16 -15.37
C ASP A 61 7.03 -2.28 -14.08
N VAL A 62 6.73 -1.48 -13.05
CA VAL A 62 7.47 -1.52 -11.78
C VAL A 62 7.15 -2.82 -11.04
N ALA A 63 8.17 -3.64 -10.81
CA ALA A 63 8.03 -4.89 -10.08
C ALA A 63 7.77 -4.62 -8.59
N VAL A 64 6.51 -4.78 -8.17
CA VAL A 64 6.08 -4.68 -6.77
C VAL A 64 5.50 -6.04 -6.35
N PRO A 65 5.90 -6.59 -5.19
CA PRO A 65 5.34 -7.86 -4.72
C PRO A 65 3.84 -7.73 -4.42
N GLU A 66 3.08 -8.80 -4.65
CA GLU A 66 1.64 -8.87 -4.36
C GLU A 66 1.32 -9.00 -2.86
N THR A 67 2.27 -9.50 -2.07
CA THR A 67 2.11 -9.72 -0.62
C THR A 67 3.46 -9.54 0.09
N VAL A 68 3.45 -8.94 1.28
CA VAL A 68 4.63 -8.84 2.17
C VAL A 68 4.23 -9.26 3.58
N ASP A 69 4.94 -10.22 4.16
CA ASP A 69 4.65 -10.79 5.48
C ASP A 69 3.18 -11.23 5.67
N GLY A 70 2.51 -11.67 4.59
CA GLY A 70 1.09 -12.03 4.60
C GLY A 70 0.12 -10.85 4.61
N VAL A 71 0.60 -9.64 4.31
CA VAL A 71 -0.19 -8.42 4.09
C VAL A 71 -0.26 -8.16 2.58
N ASP A 72 -1.47 -8.06 2.04
CA ASP A 72 -1.67 -7.81 0.60
C ASP A 72 -1.18 -6.43 0.18
N VAL A 73 -0.77 -6.30 -1.09
CA VAL A 73 -0.27 -5.06 -1.68
C VAL A 73 -1.17 -4.58 -2.81
N GLU A 74 -1.75 -3.38 -2.65
CA GLU A 74 -2.45 -2.64 -3.71
C GLU A 74 -1.45 -1.75 -4.45
N VAL A 75 -1.24 -2.03 -5.74
CA VAL A 75 -0.46 -1.16 -6.62
C VAL A 75 -1.37 -0.11 -7.28
N ARG A 76 -0.92 1.14 -7.30
CA ARG A 76 -1.58 2.24 -8.00
C ARG A 76 -0.60 2.94 -8.92
N VAL A 77 -0.91 2.93 -10.21
CA VAL A 77 -0.24 3.80 -11.16
C VAL A 77 -0.73 5.23 -10.93
N VAL A 78 0.19 6.12 -10.61
CA VAL A 78 -0.02 7.55 -10.39
C VAL A 78 0.90 8.33 -11.33
N GLY A 79 0.57 9.59 -11.62
CA GLY A 79 1.51 10.47 -12.32
C GLY A 79 2.76 10.76 -11.50
N ASP A 80 3.65 11.61 -12.03
CA ASP A 80 4.81 12.09 -11.27
C ASP A 80 4.34 12.84 -10.00
N VAL A 81 4.48 12.19 -8.84
CA VAL A 81 4.12 12.77 -7.54
C VAL A 81 5.40 13.22 -6.86
N THR A 82 5.60 14.52 -6.79
CA THR A 82 6.63 15.12 -5.95
C THR A 82 6.03 15.56 -4.61
N ALA A 83 6.72 15.28 -3.51
CA ALA A 83 6.31 15.79 -2.21
C ALA A 83 6.49 17.30 -2.18
N SER A 84 5.41 18.06 -2.05
CA SER A 84 5.48 19.49 -1.75
C SER A 84 5.87 19.67 -0.28
N ARG A 85 7.07 20.19 -0.03
CA ARG A 85 7.50 20.58 1.32
C ARG A 85 6.92 21.96 1.63
N ALA A 86 6.06 22.05 2.62
CA ALA A 86 5.60 23.31 3.21
C ALA A 86 6.64 23.85 4.20
#